data_AF-A0A1F3Y5N6-F1
#
_entry.id   AF-A0A1F3Y5N6-F1
#
_cell.length_a   1.000
_cell.length_b   1.000
_cell.length_c   1.000
_cell.angle_alpha   90.00
_cell.angle_beta   90.00
_cell.angle_gamma   90.00
#
_symmetry.space_group_name_H-M   'P 1'
#
loop_
_entity.id
_entity.type
_entity.pdbx_description
1 polymer ?
#
loop_
_entity_poly.entity_id
_entity_poly.type
_entity_poly.pdbx_seq_one_letter_code
_entity_poly.pdbx_strand_id
1 'polypeptide(L)'
;MIDKKHMQILKRAACTAAALLFFCTAACSIFASRPVQEMSDTGAAIKAAKEVQADTLAPEHYRLANEYWFKAKNEYRFKNFKEARDYAQKARKAAEQAEFDAIRAGANRSDISETPPPPPPQPTPYDYPAPTGTPFEAAEKKNSPPPPAQEPAPAPAPSVP
;
A
#
# COMPACT_ATOMS: atom_id res chain seq x y z
N MET A 1 -23.22 33.91 -54.00
CA MET A 1 -22.02 34.73 -53.72
C MET A 1 -21.81 34.67 -52.21
N ILE A 2 -20.92 33.79 -51.73
CA ILE A 2 -20.73 33.58 -50.28
C ILE A 2 -19.71 34.62 -49.79
N ASP A 3 -20.13 35.47 -48.85
CA ASP A 3 -19.35 36.60 -48.35
C ASP A 3 -18.07 36.16 -47.63
N LYS A 4 -16.94 36.79 -47.98
CA LYS A 4 -15.62 36.59 -47.35
C LYS A 4 -15.64 36.69 -45.82
N LYS A 5 -16.62 37.39 -45.24
CA LYS A 5 -16.83 37.50 -43.79
C LYS A 5 -17.17 36.17 -43.14
N HIS A 6 -18.00 35.33 -43.78
CA HIS A 6 -18.33 34.00 -43.25
C HIS A 6 -17.10 33.09 -43.22
N MET A 7 -16.21 33.22 -44.21
CA MET A 7 -14.99 32.40 -44.29
C MET A 7 -13.93 32.78 -43.24
N GLN A 8 -13.91 34.04 -42.77
CA GLN A 8 -13.05 34.51 -41.67
C GLN A 8 -13.56 34.02 -40.31
N ILE A 9 -14.88 34.00 -40.09
CA ILE A 9 -15.50 33.54 -38.83
C ILE A 9 -15.28 32.02 -38.66
N LEU A 10 -15.43 31.24 -39.74
CA LEU A 10 -15.20 29.79 -39.71
C LEU A 10 -13.76 29.42 -39.32
N LYS A 11 -12.76 30.15 -39.83
CA LYS A 11 -11.34 29.91 -39.54
C LYS A 11 -11.00 30.21 -38.07
N ARG A 12 -11.57 31.27 -37.50
CA ARG A 12 -11.37 31.63 -36.08
C ARG A 12 -12.00 30.60 -35.15
N ALA A 13 -13.21 30.15 -35.45
CA ALA A 13 -13.90 29.12 -34.68
C ALA A 13 -13.16 27.77 -34.70
N ALA A 14 -12.64 27.36 -35.87
CA ALA A 14 -11.85 26.14 -36.00
C ALA A 14 -10.54 26.20 -35.20
N CYS A 15 -9.88 27.37 -35.18
CA CYS A 15 -8.63 27.57 -34.44
C CYS A 15 -8.84 27.55 -32.91
N THR A 16 -9.93 28.16 -32.42
CA THR A 16 -10.29 28.11 -30.99
C THR A 16 -10.70 26.72 -30.53
N ALA A 17 -11.40 25.95 -31.38
CA ALA A 17 -11.78 24.58 -31.06
C ALA A 17 -10.56 23.64 -30.99
N ALA A 18 -9.59 23.81 -31.90
CA ALA A 18 -8.35 23.03 -31.89
C ALA A 18 -7.48 23.32 -30.65
N ALA A 19 -7.39 24.59 -30.24
CA ALA A 19 -6.65 24.97 -29.04
C ALA A 19 -7.28 24.42 -27.74
N LEU A 20 -8.62 24.43 -27.65
CA LEU A 20 -9.34 23.87 -26.51
C LEU A 20 -9.17 22.33 -26.42
N LEU A 21 -9.18 21.64 -27.56
CA LEU A 21 -8.96 20.20 -27.65
C LEU A 21 -7.55 19.80 -27.17
N PHE A 22 -6.53 20.58 -27.56
CA PHE A 22 -5.15 20.34 -27.15
C PHE A 22 -4.91 20.58 -25.66
N PHE A 23 -5.64 21.52 -25.06
CA PHE A 23 -5.52 21.80 -23.62
C PHE A 23 -6.14 20.69 -22.75
N CYS A 24 -7.23 20.07 -23.21
CA CYS A 24 -7.87 18.97 -22.50
C CYS A 24 -7.04 17.68 -22.49
N THR A 25 -6.24 17.40 -23.51
CA THR A 25 -5.39 16.19 -23.55
C THR A 25 -4.11 16.34 -22.73
N ALA A 26 -3.65 17.57 -22.46
CA ALA A 26 -2.46 17.83 -21.65
C ALA A 26 -2.70 17.74 -20.13
N ALA A 27 -3.96 17.78 -19.67
CA ALA A 27 -4.29 17.88 -18.25
C ALA A 27 -4.19 16.56 -17.46
N CYS A 28 -4.09 15.40 -18.12
CA CYS A 28 -4.13 14.09 -17.43
C CYS A 28 -2.75 13.52 -17.03
N SER A 29 -1.63 14.18 -17.33
CA SER A 29 -0.29 13.56 -17.19
C SER A 29 0.41 13.78 -15.85
N ILE A 30 -0.12 14.62 -14.96
CA ILE A 30 0.62 15.11 -13.77
C ILE A 30 0.30 14.30 -12.50
N PHE A 31 -0.61 13.32 -12.57
CA PHE A 31 -0.94 12.50 -11.39
C PHE A 31 0.06 11.34 -11.22
N ALA A 32 1.20 11.62 -10.59
CA ALA A 32 2.07 10.57 -10.05
C ALA A 32 1.29 9.84 -8.94
N SER A 33 0.66 8.72 -9.30
CA SER A 33 -0.14 7.92 -8.38
C SER A 33 0.76 7.30 -7.31
N ARG A 34 0.22 7.18 -6.09
CA ARG A 34 0.89 6.54 -4.96
C ARG A 34 1.10 5.04 -5.30
N PRO A 35 2.34 4.51 -5.33
CA PRO A 35 2.64 3.16 -5.80
C PRO A 35 2.35 2.10 -4.72
N VAL A 36 1.09 2.00 -4.26
CA VAL A 36 0.70 1.09 -3.18
C VAL A 36 0.92 -0.37 -3.58
N GLN A 37 0.57 -0.72 -4.82
CA GLN A 37 0.72 -2.08 -5.35
C GLN A 37 2.19 -2.52 -5.34
N GLU A 38 3.08 -1.74 -5.96
CA GLU A 38 4.50 -2.07 -6.06
C GLU A 38 5.18 -2.17 -4.69
N MET A 39 4.81 -1.30 -3.74
CA MET A 39 5.29 -1.37 -2.36
C MET A 39 4.80 -2.65 -1.65
N SER A 40 3.54 -3.04 -1.86
CA SER A 40 2.97 -4.27 -1.32
C SER A 40 3.68 -5.51 -1.90
N ASP A 41 3.83 -5.57 -3.22
CA ASP A 41 4.48 -6.69 -3.92
C ASP A 41 5.95 -6.85 -3.47
N THR A 42 6.66 -5.74 -3.32
CA THR A 42 8.05 -5.74 -2.83
C THR A 42 8.15 -6.26 -1.40
N GLY A 43 7.20 -5.85 -0.54
CA GLY A 43 7.12 -6.35 0.84
C GLY A 43 6.86 -7.85 0.90
N ALA A 44 5.98 -8.36 0.03
CA ALA A 44 5.71 -9.79 -0.11
C ALA A 44 6.95 -10.56 -0.60
N ALA A 45 7.66 -10.04 -1.62
CA ALA A 45 8.88 -10.67 -2.13
C ALA A 45 10.01 -10.75 -1.09
N ILE A 46 10.23 -9.69 -0.32
CA ILE A 46 11.23 -9.70 0.77
C ILE A 46 10.84 -10.70 1.87
N LYS A 47 9.54 -10.84 2.15
CA LYS A 47 9.04 -11.84 3.10
C LYS A 47 9.30 -13.26 2.58
N ALA A 48 9.01 -13.53 1.32
CA ALA A 48 9.26 -14.83 0.69
C ALA A 48 10.76 -15.18 0.68
N ALA A 49 11.63 -14.24 0.31
CA ALA A 49 13.08 -14.43 0.38
C ALA A 49 13.56 -14.73 1.82
N LYS A 50 12.92 -14.12 2.83
CA LYS A 50 13.23 -14.40 4.23
C LYS A 50 12.76 -15.80 4.67
N GLU A 51 11.60 -16.25 4.19
CA GLU A 51 11.06 -17.59 4.49
C GLU A 51 12.01 -18.71 4.04
N VAL A 52 12.71 -18.53 2.91
CA VAL A 52 13.73 -19.46 2.41
C VAL A 52 15.12 -19.24 3.00
N GLN A 53 15.26 -18.47 4.08
CA GLN A 53 16.55 -18.18 4.75
C GLN A 53 17.60 -17.55 3.82
N ALA A 54 17.18 -16.68 2.89
CA ALA A 54 18.10 -15.99 1.98
C ALA A 54 19.10 -15.08 2.70
N ASP A 55 18.87 -14.73 3.96
CA ASP A 55 19.81 -14.02 4.81
C ASP A 55 21.09 -14.81 5.10
N THR A 56 20.99 -16.14 5.17
CA THR A 56 22.14 -17.04 5.40
C THR A 56 22.70 -17.60 4.10
N LEU A 57 21.82 -17.96 3.15
CA LEU A 57 22.20 -18.67 1.93
C LEU A 57 22.57 -17.72 0.77
N ALA A 58 21.97 -16.53 0.71
CA ALA A 58 22.20 -15.53 -0.34
C ALA A 58 22.29 -14.08 0.21
N PRO A 59 23.23 -13.82 1.15
CA PRO A 59 23.26 -12.56 1.91
C PRO A 59 23.50 -11.32 1.02
N GLU A 60 24.25 -11.44 -0.07
CA GLU A 60 24.58 -10.32 -0.96
C GLU A 60 23.31 -9.70 -1.58
N HIS A 61 22.48 -10.54 -2.21
CA HIS A 61 21.23 -10.09 -2.83
C HIS A 61 20.19 -9.69 -1.80
N TYR A 62 20.10 -10.41 -0.67
CA TYR A 62 19.16 -10.10 0.39
C TYR A 62 19.46 -8.75 1.09
N ARG A 63 20.75 -8.46 1.35
CA ARG A 63 21.18 -7.17 1.92
C ARG A 63 20.89 -6.02 0.96
N LEU A 64 21.19 -6.20 -0.34
CA LEU A 64 20.90 -5.22 -1.37
C LEU A 64 19.39 -4.93 -1.50
N ALA A 65 18.55 -5.97 -1.46
CA ALA A 65 17.10 -5.83 -1.45
C ALA A 65 16.61 -4.98 -0.27
N ASN A 66 17.14 -5.22 0.93
CA ASN A 66 16.80 -4.46 2.13
C ASN A 66 17.25 -2.99 2.06
N GLU A 67 18.42 -2.72 1.51
CA GLU A 67 18.90 -1.34 1.31
C GLU A 67 17.98 -0.56 0.36
N TYR A 68 17.63 -1.15 -0.78
CA TYR A 68 16.69 -0.51 -1.72
C TYR A 68 15.30 -0.37 -1.12
N TRP A 69 14.84 -1.34 -0.34
CA TRP A 69 13.55 -1.27 0.33
C TRP A 69 13.50 -0.16 1.39
N PHE A 70 14.58 0.02 2.14
CA PHE A 70 14.70 1.14 3.08
C PHE A 70 14.65 2.49 2.36
N LYS A 71 15.38 2.63 1.24
CA LYS A 71 15.33 3.84 0.39
C LYS A 71 13.91 4.07 -0.16
N ALA A 72 13.25 3.04 -0.68
CA ALA A 72 11.88 3.12 -1.19
C ALA A 72 10.91 3.63 -0.13
N LYS A 73 10.98 3.11 1.11
CA LYS A 73 10.15 3.58 2.23
C LYS A 73 10.43 5.04 2.58
N ASN A 74 11.69 5.47 2.56
CA ASN A 74 12.04 6.87 2.84
C ASN A 74 11.48 7.80 1.76
N GLU A 75 11.69 7.49 0.48
CA GLU A 75 11.13 8.29 -0.63
C GLU A 75 9.60 8.32 -0.61
N TYR A 76 8.97 7.19 -0.26
CA TYR A 76 7.52 7.12 -0.10
C TYR A 76 7.01 8.05 1.01
N ARG A 77 7.76 8.19 2.12
CA ARG A 77 7.45 9.13 3.21
C ARG A 77 7.64 10.59 2.77
N PHE A 78 8.64 10.86 1.94
CA PHE A 78 8.86 12.19 1.35
C PHE A 78 7.91 12.53 0.20
N LYS A 79 6.99 11.61 -0.16
CA LYS A 79 6.05 11.75 -1.29
C LYS A 79 6.73 11.80 -2.67
N ASN A 80 7.97 11.32 -2.76
CA ASN A 80 8.71 11.13 -4.00
C ASN A 80 8.30 9.80 -4.64
N PHE A 81 7.08 9.75 -5.20
CA PHE A 81 6.45 8.49 -5.62
C PHE A 81 7.14 7.81 -6.80
N LYS A 82 7.78 8.58 -7.69
CA LYS A 82 8.51 8.04 -8.83
C LYS A 82 9.75 7.28 -8.36
N GLU A 83 10.55 7.91 -7.51
CA GLU A 83 11.76 7.35 -6.92
C GLU A 83 11.43 6.17 -6.02
N ALA A 84 10.36 6.28 -5.20
CA ALA A 84 9.88 5.19 -4.36
C ALA A 84 9.53 3.95 -5.19
N ARG A 85 8.84 4.12 -6.32
CA ARG A 85 8.51 3.02 -7.24
C ARG A 85 9.77 2.41 -7.86
N ASP A 86 10.69 3.24 -8.33
CA ASP A 86 11.90 2.76 -8.99
C ASP A 86 12.80 1.98 -8.01
N TYR A 87 12.90 2.43 -6.75
CA TYR A 87 13.58 1.69 -5.69
C TYR A 87 12.84 0.42 -5.27
N ALA A 88 11.51 0.45 -5.19
CA ALA A 88 10.69 -0.73 -4.89
C ALA A 88 10.91 -1.83 -5.95
N GLN A 89 10.88 -1.49 -7.24
CA GLN A 89 11.14 -2.45 -8.32
C GLN A 89 12.55 -3.05 -8.26
N LYS A 90 13.57 -2.23 -7.92
CA LYS A 90 14.95 -2.73 -7.71
C LYS A 90 15.02 -3.68 -6.51
N ALA A 91 14.37 -3.32 -5.40
CA ALA A 91 14.29 -4.15 -4.21
C ALA A 91 13.59 -5.49 -4.50
N ARG A 92 12.47 -5.46 -5.23
CA ARG A 92 11.72 -6.66 -5.63
C ARG A 92 12.60 -7.62 -6.44
N LYS A 93 13.24 -7.12 -7.50
CA LYS A 93 14.14 -7.94 -8.33
C LYS A 93 15.29 -8.56 -7.53
N ALA A 94 15.88 -7.79 -6.62
CA ALA A 94 16.95 -8.29 -5.75
C ALA A 94 16.44 -9.35 -4.77
N ALA A 95 15.22 -9.20 -4.24
CA ALA A 95 14.59 -10.17 -3.35
C ALA A 95 14.23 -11.47 -4.09
N GLU A 96 13.65 -11.38 -5.28
CA GLU A 96 13.36 -12.53 -6.16
C GLU A 96 14.65 -13.30 -6.51
N GLN A 97 15.73 -12.58 -6.82
CA GLN A 97 17.03 -13.19 -7.07
C GLN A 97 17.60 -13.88 -5.82
N ALA A 98 17.47 -13.24 -4.65
CA ALA A 98 17.90 -13.82 -3.39
C ALA A 98 17.11 -15.10 -3.03
N GLU A 99 15.80 -15.10 -3.27
CA GLU A 99 14.95 -16.29 -3.11
C GLU A 99 15.41 -17.42 -4.05
N PHE A 100 15.63 -17.10 -5.33
CA PHE A 100 16.11 -18.07 -6.31
C PHE A 100 17.48 -18.66 -5.93
N ASP A 101 18.42 -17.82 -5.50
CA ASP A 101 19.75 -18.26 -5.11
C ASP A 101 19.73 -19.11 -3.83
N ALA A 102 18.87 -18.76 -2.86
CA ALA A 102 18.68 -19.55 -1.66
C ALA A 102 18.07 -20.93 -1.99
N ILE A 103 17.05 -21.00 -2.83
CA ILE A 103 16.45 -22.26 -3.30
C ILE A 103 17.51 -23.11 -4.02
N ARG A 104 18.31 -22.49 -4.90
CA ARG A 104 19.40 -23.18 -5.60
C ARG A 104 20.49 -23.69 -4.65
N ALA A 105 20.72 -23.00 -3.54
CA ALA A 105 21.64 -23.42 -2.48
C ALA A 105 21.06 -24.51 -1.56
N GLY A 106 19.81 -24.94 -1.77
CA GLY A 106 19.15 -26.00 -1.02
C GLY A 106 18.12 -25.54 0.00
N ALA A 107 17.67 -24.28 -0.04
CA ALA A 107 16.55 -23.85 0.77
C ALA A 107 15.26 -24.57 0.37
N ASN A 108 14.56 -25.15 1.36
CA ASN A 108 13.22 -25.68 1.17
C ASN A 108 12.20 -24.67 1.70
N ARG A 109 11.19 -24.36 0.87
CA ARG A 109 10.05 -23.56 1.29
C ARG A 109 9.12 -24.42 2.14
N SER A 110 9.31 -24.38 3.46
CA SER A 110 8.57 -25.22 4.42
C SER A 110 7.08 -24.86 4.56
N ASP A 111 6.68 -23.73 4.00
CA ASP A 111 5.36 -23.10 4.11
C ASP A 111 4.41 -23.43 2.94
N ILE A 112 4.86 -24.12 1.88
CA ILE A 112 3.93 -24.81 0.95
C ILE A 112 3.46 -26.13 1.58
N SER A 113 2.98 -26.06 2.81
CA SER A 113 1.99 -27.01 3.29
C SER A 113 0.67 -26.33 3.03
N GLU A 114 -0.11 -26.86 2.10
CA GLU A 114 -1.44 -26.40 1.71
C GLU A 114 -2.37 -26.29 2.94
N THR A 115 -2.23 -25.25 3.76
CA THR A 115 -3.35 -24.84 4.59
C THR A 115 -4.34 -24.25 3.60
N PRO A 116 -5.51 -24.90 3.37
CA PRO A 116 -6.50 -24.36 2.45
C PRO A 116 -6.75 -22.90 2.84
N PRO A 117 -6.88 -21.98 1.86
CA PRO A 117 -7.15 -20.58 2.15
C PRO A 117 -8.28 -20.53 3.18
N PRO A 118 -8.12 -19.76 4.28
CA PRO A 118 -9.17 -19.66 5.27
C PRO A 118 -10.48 -19.39 4.53
N PRO A 119 -11.54 -20.17 4.78
CA PRO A 119 -12.79 -19.98 4.08
C PRO A 119 -13.13 -18.48 4.10
N PRO A 120 -13.56 -17.90 2.97
CA PRO A 120 -13.91 -16.48 2.94
C PRO A 120 -14.78 -16.20 4.16
N PRO A 121 -14.49 -15.15 4.94
CA PRO A 121 -15.20 -14.88 6.17
C PRO A 121 -16.69 -14.96 5.83
N GLN A 122 -17.35 -15.98 6.37
CA GLN A 122 -18.78 -16.12 6.24
C GLN A 122 -19.35 -14.76 6.67
N PRO A 123 -20.28 -14.16 5.91
CA PRO A 123 -20.93 -12.95 6.36
C PRO A 123 -21.66 -13.31 7.66
N THR A 124 -20.97 -13.17 8.79
CA THR A 124 -21.61 -13.12 10.10
C THR A 124 -22.57 -11.95 9.96
N PRO A 125 -23.87 -12.15 10.18
CA PRO A 125 -24.79 -11.04 10.28
C PRO A 125 -24.17 -10.07 11.28
N TYR A 126 -23.62 -8.96 10.78
CA TYR A 126 -23.16 -7.90 11.64
C TYR A 126 -24.43 -7.40 12.28
N ASP A 127 -24.62 -7.77 13.54
CA ASP A 127 -25.65 -7.23 14.39
C ASP A 127 -25.20 -5.79 14.67
N TYR A 128 -25.43 -4.90 13.68
CA TYR A 128 -25.33 -3.48 13.88
C TYR A 128 -26.45 -3.16 14.86
N PRO A 129 -26.15 -2.87 16.14
CA PRO A 129 -27.21 -2.41 17.02
C PRO A 129 -27.79 -1.17 16.36
N ALA A 130 -29.06 -1.23 15.95
CA ALA A 130 -29.75 -0.06 15.46
C ALA A 130 -29.56 1.03 16.52
N PRO A 131 -28.90 2.17 16.21
CA PRO A 131 -28.66 3.20 17.19
C PRO A 131 -30.03 3.63 17.71
N THR A 132 -30.36 3.19 18.92
CA THR A 132 -31.70 3.36 19.51
C THR A 132 -31.86 4.76 20.11
N GLY A 133 -30.90 5.66 19.87
CA GLY A 133 -30.87 7.02 20.35
C GLY A 133 -30.90 8.01 19.20
N THR A 134 -31.56 9.13 19.43
CA THR A 134 -31.46 10.28 18.53
C THR A 134 -30.01 10.77 18.48
N PRO A 135 -29.55 11.42 17.38
CA PRO A 135 -28.16 11.90 17.25
C PRO A 135 -27.71 12.83 18.38
N PHE A 136 -28.65 13.39 19.14
CA PHE A 136 -28.41 14.28 20.26
C PHE A 136 -27.82 13.56 21.49
N GLU A 137 -28.28 12.35 21.81
CA GLU A 137 -27.80 11.61 23.00
C GLU A 137 -26.38 11.04 22.82
N ALA A 138 -25.98 10.72 21.59
CA ALA A 138 -24.64 10.22 21.28
C ALA A 138 -23.54 11.28 21.46
N ALA A 139 -23.89 12.57 21.35
CA ALA A 139 -22.95 13.67 21.57
C ALA A 139 -22.65 13.91 23.06
N GLU A 140 -23.60 13.62 23.95
CA GLU A 140 -23.46 13.87 25.39
C GLU A 140 -22.55 12.83 26.07
N LYS A 141 -22.59 11.56 25.62
CA LYS A 141 -21.77 10.48 26.19
C LYS A 141 -20.27 10.59 25.89
N LYS A 142 -19.88 11.37 24.88
CA LYS A 142 -18.46 11.55 24.52
C LYS A 142 -17.71 12.51 25.45
N ASN A 143 -18.42 13.23 26.33
CA ASN A 143 -17.83 14.16 27.30
C ASN A 143 -17.75 13.61 28.73
N SER A 144 -18.11 12.33 28.95
CA SER A 144 -17.92 11.71 30.26
C SER A 144 -16.42 11.44 30.51
N PRO A 145 -15.86 11.81 31.68
CA PRO A 145 -14.49 11.50 32.05
C PRO A 145 -14.24 9.99 31.94
N PRO A 146 -13.04 9.56 31.50
CA PRO A 146 -12.71 8.15 31.44
C PRO A 146 -12.85 7.50 32.83
N PRO A 147 -13.40 6.28 32.92
CA PRO A 147 -13.49 5.58 34.20
C PRO A 147 -12.08 5.41 34.80
N PRO A 148 -11.94 5.50 36.14
CA PRO A 148 -10.66 5.35 36.80
C PRO A 148 -10.04 4.00 36.42
N ALA A 149 -8.75 4.03 36.06
CA ALA A 149 -7.98 2.85 35.68
C ALA A 149 -8.18 1.75 36.72
N GLN A 150 -8.63 0.58 36.29
CA GLN A 150 -8.73 -0.59 37.15
C GLN A 150 -7.32 -0.90 37.67
N GLU A 151 -7.18 -0.76 38.98
CA GLU A 151 -5.97 -1.08 39.72
C GLU A 151 -5.62 -2.56 39.47
N PRO A 152 -4.41 -2.88 38.97
CA PRO A 152 -4.04 -4.24 38.64
C PRO A 152 -4.11 -5.12 39.89
N ALA A 153 -4.80 -6.25 39.76
CA ALA A 153 -4.98 -7.21 40.85
C ALA A 153 -3.63 -7.57 41.50
N PRO A 154 -3.56 -7.64 42.85
CA PRO A 154 -2.32 -7.96 43.54
C PRO A 154 -1.83 -9.36 43.13
N ALA A 155 -0.56 -9.45 42.77
CA ALA A 155 0.09 -10.70 42.38
C ALA A 155 -0.03 -11.75 43.50
N PRO A 156 -0.25 -13.03 43.17
CA PRO A 156 -0.28 -14.10 44.16
C PRO A 156 1.08 -14.21 44.86
N ALA A 157 1.06 -14.29 46.19
CA ALA A 157 2.24 -14.35 47.02
C ALA A 157 3.11 -15.59 46.69
N PRO A 158 4.45 -15.48 46.76
CA PRO A 158 5.34 -16.60 46.54
C PRO A 158 5.16 -17.66 47.64
N SER A 159 4.87 -18.88 47.23
CA SER A 159 4.93 -20.07 48.07
C SER A 159 6.38 -20.32 48.50
N VAL A 160 6.64 -20.18 49.80
CA VAL A 160 7.93 -20.50 50.44
C VAL A 160 8.10 -22.04 50.45
N PRO A 161 9.32 -22.57 50.19
CA PRO A 161 9.61 -24.00 50.14
C PRO A 161 9.46 -24.72 51.49
#